data_AF-A0A921GJ75-F1
#
_entry.id   AF-A0A921GJ75-F1
#
_cell.length_a   1.000
_cell.length_b   1.000
_cell.length_c   1.000
_cell.angle_alpha   90.00
_cell.angle_beta   90.00
_cell.angle_gamma   90.00
#
_symmetry.space_group_name_H-M   'P 1'
#
loop_
_entity.id
_entity.type
_entity.pdbx_description
1 polymer ?
#
loop_
_entity_poly.entity_id
_entity_poly.type
_entity_poly.pdbx_seq_one_letter_code
_entity_poly.pdbx_strand_id
1 'polypeptide(L)' 'MRSAEAIRRILDAQGRSQRSLAIGLDVTPQALDQRLRSKTMKVETLCEMASELGYRLVLEPVEESAEKIEIEG' A
#
# COMPACT_ATOMS: atom_id res chain seq x y z
N MET A 1 4.49 -10.77 6.64
CA MET A 1 3.38 -10.21 5.84
C MET A 1 3.96 -9.65 4.55
N ARG A 2 3.32 -9.86 3.39
CA ARG A 2 3.75 -9.22 2.13
C ARG A 2 3.08 -7.85 1.96
N SER A 3 3.67 -6.94 1.19
CA SER A 3 3.10 -5.61 0.92
C SER A 3 1.66 -5.66 0.40
N ALA A 4 1.38 -6.58 -0.54
CA ALA A 4 0.04 -6.78 -1.07
C ALA A 4 -0.97 -7.31 -0.03
N GLU A 5 -0.51 -8.05 0.97
CA GLU A 5 -1.35 -8.54 2.06
C GLU A 5 -1.73 -7.41 3.02
N ALA A 6 -0.81 -6.48 3.28
CA ALA A 6 -1.09 -5.27 4.05
C ALA A 6 -2.17 -4.40 3.35
N ILE A 7 -2.04 -4.16 2.05
CA ILE A 7 -3.03 -3.43 1.26
C ILE A 7 -4.40 -4.12 1.30
N ARG A 8 -4.45 -5.45 1.15
CA ARG A 8 -5.72 -6.21 1.25
C ARG A 8 -6.38 -6.07 2.62
N ARG A 9 -5.59 -6.15 3.70
CA ARG A 9 -6.12 -5.96 5.06
C ARG A 9 -6.69 -4.56 5.27
N ILE A 10 -6.04 -3.53 4.73
CA ILE A 10 -6.57 -2.15 4.80
C ILE A 10 -7.89 -2.05 4.03
N LEU A 11 -7.97 -2.61 2.83
CA LEU A 11 -9.20 -2.64 2.03
C LEU A 11 -10.35 -3.32 2.79
N ASP A 12 -10.09 -4.50 3.36
CA ASP A 12 -11.07 -5.25 4.13
C ASP A 12 -11.53 -4.45 5.37
N ALA A 13 -10.59 -3.83 6.10
CA ALA A 13 -10.89 -3.00 7.27
C ALA A 13 -11.72 -1.76 6.94
N GLN A 14 -11.54 -1.18 5.75
CA GLN A 14 -12.29 -0.02 5.27
C GLN A 14 -13.59 -0.40 4.52
N GLY A 15 -13.87 -1.69 4.32
CA GLY A 15 -14.98 -2.14 3.47
C GLY A 15 -14.83 -1.71 1.99
N ARG A 16 -13.61 -1.42 1.54
CA ARG A 16 -13.31 -1.01 0.17
C ARG A 16 -13.02 -2.23 -0.70
N SER A 17 -13.45 -2.18 -1.94
CA SER A 17 -13.10 -3.20 -2.94
C SER A 17 -11.80 -2.84 -3.65
N GLN A 18 -11.08 -3.83 -4.19
CA GLN A 18 -9.93 -3.57 -5.08
C GLN A 18 -10.33 -2.69 -6.27
N ARG A 19 -11.56 -2.84 -6.78
CA ARG A 19 -12.07 -1.98 -7.86
C ARG A 19 -12.13 -0.51 -7.45
N SER A 20 -12.57 -0.23 -6.22
CA SER A 20 -12.61 1.16 -5.70
C SER A 20 -11.23 1.77 -5.51
N LEU A 21 -10.21 0.95 -5.18
CA LEU A 21 -8.82 1.39 -5.12
C LEU A 21 -8.26 1.65 -6.51
N ALA A 22 -8.57 0.80 -7.49
CA ALA A 22 -8.13 1.00 -8.87
C ALA A 22 -8.66 2.32 -9.44
N ILE A 23 -9.91 2.67 -9.12
CA ILE A 23 -10.52 3.96 -9.49
C ILE A 23 -9.76 5.13 -8.84
N GLY A 24 -9.46 5.05 -7.54
CA GLY A 24 -8.73 6.10 -6.83
C GLY A 24 -7.30 6.32 -7.37
N LEU A 25 -6.66 5.24 -7.81
CA LEU A 25 -5.31 5.27 -8.39
C LEU A 25 -5.29 5.58 -9.89
N ASP A 26 -6.43 5.83 -10.53
CA ASP A 26 -6.57 6.01 -11.98
C ASP A 26 -5.93 4.87 -12.81
N VAL A 27 -6.10 3.62 -12.37
CA VAL A 27 -5.62 2.43 -13.06
C VAL A 27 -6.74 1.45 -13.36
N THR A 28 -6.51 0.55 -14.31
CA THR A 28 -7.47 -0.53 -14.55
C THR A 28 -7.46 -1.54 -13.39
N PRO A 29 -8.61 -2.17 -13.06
CA PRO A 29 -8.66 -3.22 -12.04
C PRO A 29 -7.70 -4.39 -12.33
N GLN A 30 -7.45 -4.68 -13.60
CA GLN A 30 -6.49 -5.72 -14.04
C GLN A 30 -5.04 -5.32 -13.73
N ALA A 31 -4.67 -4.06 -13.99
CA ALA A 31 -3.35 -3.54 -13.66
C ALA A 31 -3.13 -3.57 -12.13
N LEU A 32 -4.14 -3.20 -11.35
CA LEU A 32 -4.08 -3.29 -9.89
C LEU A 32 -3.94 -4.75 -9.40
N ASP A 33 -4.73 -5.68 -9.94
CA ASP A 33 -4.63 -7.11 -9.58
C ASP A 33 -3.23 -7.65 -9.92
N GLN A 34 -2.65 -7.29 -11.07
CA GLN A 34 -1.28 -7.65 -11.43
C GLN A 34 -0.26 -7.09 -10.42
N ARG A 35 -0.40 -5.82 -10.00
CA ARG A 35 0.45 -5.21 -8.96
C ARG A 35 0.35 -5.97 -7.63
N LEU A 36 -0.87 -6.34 -7.22
CA LEU A 36 -1.14 -7.08 -5.97
C LEU A 36 -0.70 -8.56 -6.02
N ARG A 37 -0.64 -9.18 -7.20
CA ARG A 37 -0.17 -10.56 -7.38
C ARG A 37 1.34 -10.65 -7.57
N SER A 38 2.00 -9.55 -7.88
CA SER A 38 3.46 -9.52 -8.08
C SER A 38 4.20 -10.05 -6.85
N LYS A 39 5.22 -10.88 -7.09
CA LYS A 39 6.14 -11.33 -6.02
C LYS A 39 6.97 -10.18 -5.46
N THR A 40 7.22 -9.15 -6.29
CA THR A 40 8.02 -7.97 -5.96
C THR A 40 7.24 -6.73 -6.37
N MET A 41 6.78 -5.96 -5.37
CA MET A 41 6.12 -4.67 -5.57
C MET A 41 7.15 -3.56 -5.40
N LYS A 42 7.12 -2.55 -6.27
CA LYS A 42 7.93 -1.35 -6.10
C LYS A 42 7.45 -0.58 -4.87
N VAL A 43 8.38 0.03 -4.13
CA VAL A 43 8.07 0.84 -2.94
C VAL A 43 7.18 2.03 -3.31
N GLU A 44 7.49 2.74 -4.40
CA GLU A 44 6.67 3.82 -4.98
C GLU A 44 5.20 3.41 -5.15
N THR A 45 4.94 2.28 -5.81
CA THR A 45 3.59 1.74 -5.98
C THR A 45 2.90 1.40 -4.65
N LEU A 46 3.65 0.96 -3.64
CA LEU A 46 3.10 0.70 -2.31
C LEU A 46 2.74 2.01 -1.60
N CYS A 47 3.58 3.04 -1.71
CA CYS A 47 3.32 4.37 -1.19
C CYS A 47 2.07 4.99 -1.84
N GLU A 48 1.97 4.95 -3.18
CA GLU A 48 0.77 5.41 -3.91
C GLU A 48 -0.51 4.75 -3.37
N MET A 49 -0.50 3.42 -3.25
CA MET A 49 -1.65 2.66 -2.73
C MET A 49 -1.97 3.01 -1.29
N ALA A 50 -0.95 3.15 -0.43
CA ALA A 50 -1.14 3.52 0.96
C ALA A 50 -1.74 4.93 1.08
N SER A 51 -1.21 5.89 0.34
CA SER A 51 -1.68 7.28 0.31
C SER A 51 -3.14 7.38 -0.12
N GLU A 52 -3.54 6.67 -1.18
CA GLU A 52 -4.95 6.59 -1.63
C GLU A 52 -5.88 5.93 -0.60
N LEU A 53 -5.33 5.10 0.28
CA LEU A 53 -6.07 4.51 1.40
C LEU A 53 -6.01 5.36 2.68
N GLY A 54 -5.36 6.53 2.64
CA GLY A 54 -5.20 7.42 3.80
C GLY A 54 -4.10 7.00 4.78
N TYR A 55 -3.12 6.23 4.30
CA TYR A 55 -1.96 5.77 5.08
C TYR A 55 -0.67 6.38 4.55
N ARG A 56 0.32 6.55 5.45
CA ARG A 56 1.71 6.85 5.09
C ARG A 56 2.60 5.65 5.39
N LEU A 57 3.67 5.48 4.63
CA LEU A 57 4.69 4.47 4.93
C LEU A 57 5.76 5.08 5.83
N VAL A 58 6.05 4.38 6.93
CA VAL A 58 7.12 4.75 7.86
C VAL A 58 7.98 3.53 8.17
N LEU A 59 9.29 3.73 8.21
CA LEU A 59 10.22 2.82 8.85
C LEU A 59 10.21 3.12 10.33
N GLU A 60 9.64 2.22 11.10
CA GLU A 60 9.67 2.26 12.54
C GLU A 60 10.95 1.56 13.03
N PRO A 61 11.80 2.24 13.82
CA PRO A 61 13.00 1.64 14.34
C PRO A 61 12.65 0.56 15.36
N VAL A 62 13.47 -0.49 15.39
CA VAL A 62 13.33 -1.58 16.37
C VAL A 62 13.69 -1.09 17.78
N GLU A 63 14.62 -0.14 17.88
CA GLU A 63 15.02 0.51 19.13
C GLU A 63 14.39 1.89 19.23
N GLU A 64 13.73 2.19 20.35
CA GLU A 64 13.00 3.45 20.57
C GLU A 64 13.89 4.70 20.55
N SER A 65 15.21 4.53 20.66
CA SER A 65 16.18 5.62 20.61
C SER A 65 16.47 6.13 19.20
N ALA A 66 16.03 5.43 18.15
CA ALA A 66 16.21 5.86 16.77
C ALA A 66 14.99 6.62 16.23
N GLU A 67 15.22 7.41 15.19
CA GLU A 67 14.18 8.22 14.55
C GLU A 67 13.34 7.38 13.57
N LYS A 68 12.02 7.66 13.51
CA LYS A 68 11.14 7.10 12.48
C LYS A 68 11.41 7.80 11.16
N ILE A 69 11.59 7.04 10.09
CA ILE A 69 11.82 7.59 8.75
C ILE A 69 10.54 7.45 7.95
N GLU A 70 9.98 8.56 7.47
CA GLU A 70 8.86 8.54 6.53
C GLU A 70 9.36 8.28 5.10
N ILE A 71 8.63 7.43 4.36
CA ILE A 71 8.93 7.15 2.96
C ILE A 71 7.98 7.97 2.10
N GLU A 72 8.52 8.95 1.40
CA GLU A 72 7.81 9.71 0.37
C GLU A 72 7.70 8.86 -0.90
N GLY A 73 6.50 8.81 -1.47
CA GLY A 73 6.14 8.04 -2.66
C GLY A 73 5.96 8.92 -3.88
#